data_AF-A0A832WQT8-F1
#
_entry.id   AF-A0A832WQT8-F1
#
_cell.length_a   1.000
_cell.length_b   1.000
_cell.length_c   1.000
_cell.angle_alpha   90.00
_cell.angle_beta   90.00
_cell.angle_gamma   90.00
#
_symmetry.space_group_name_H-M   'P 1'
#
loop_
_entity.id
_entity.type
_entity.pdbx_description
1 polymer ?
#
loop_
_entity_poly.entity_id
_entity_poly.type
_entity_poly.pdbx_seq_one_letter_code
_entity_poly.pdbx_strand_id
1 'polypeptide(L)' 'MDARLLDVVIGLAAFILLCILLATLPIVLMPAYAYLGAIIIFILFLSGAGYLVNDKIT' A
#
# COMPACT_ATOMS: atom_id res chain seq x y z
N MET A 1 -14.04 -11.77 9.66
CA MET A 1 -13.38 -12.43 8.51
C MET A 1 -12.25 -13.26 9.09
N ASP A 2 -11.99 -14.44 8.55
CA ASP A 2 -10.79 -15.21 8.91
C ASP A 2 -9.55 -14.30 8.77
N ALA A 3 -8.66 -14.29 9.76
CA ALA A 3 -7.48 -13.42 9.77
C ALA A 3 -6.66 -13.58 8.48
N ARG A 4 -6.62 -14.80 7.93
CA ARG A 4 -5.94 -15.11 6.66
C ARG A 4 -6.58 -14.42 5.46
N LEU A 5 -7.92 -14.31 5.45
CA LEU A 5 -8.65 -13.63 4.38
C LEU A 5 -8.39 -12.11 4.43
N LEU A 6 -8.26 -11.54 5.63
CA LEU A 6 -7.93 -10.12 5.80
C LEU A 6 -6.53 -9.81 5.24
N ASP A 7 -5.54 -10.65 5.55
CA ASP A 7 -4.17 -10.49 5.03
C ASP A 7 -4.12 -10.52 3.49
N VAL A 8 -4.84 -11.46 2.87
CA VAL A 8 -4.90 -11.57 1.39
C VAL A 8 -5.53 -10.33 0.77
N VAL A 9 -6.62 -9.82 1.35
CA VAL A 9 -7.31 -8.61 0.85
C VAL A 9 -6.42 -7.38 0.99
N ILE A 10 -5.71 -7.24 2.11
CA ILE A 10 -4.76 -6.15 2.34
C ILE A 10 -3.60 -6.20 1.34
N GLY A 11 -3.03 -7.39 1.11
CA GLY A 11 -1.97 -7.57 0.12
C GLY A 11 -2.42 -7.18 -1.29
N LEU A 12 -3.62 -7.62 -1.69
CA LEU A 12 -4.19 -7.26 -2.98
C LEU A 12 -4.46 -5.75 -3.09
N ALA A 13 -5.05 -5.14 -2.06
CA ALA A 13 -5.32 -3.70 -2.03
C ALA A 13 -4.04 -2.87 -2.10
N ALA A 14 -3.00 -3.27 -1.35
CA ALA A 14 -1.70 -2.62 -1.38
C ALA A 14 -1.05 -2.71 -2.76
N PHE A 15 -1.12 -3.87 -3.42
CA PHE A 15 -0.59 -4.06 -4.76
C PHE A 15 -1.30 -3.17 -5.80
N ILE A 16 -2.63 -3.13 -5.77
CA ILE A 16 -3.43 -2.27 -6.65
C ILE A 16 -3.06 -0.79 -6.42
N LEU A 17 -2.94 -0.38 -5.16
CA LEU A 17 -2.53 0.98 -4.79
C LEU A 17 -1.15 1.32 -5.36
N LEU A 18 -0.18 0.41 -5.25
CA LEU A 18 1.17 0.60 -5.82
C LEU A 18 1.10 0.77 -7.34
N CYS A 19 0.36 -0.08 -8.05
CA CYS A 19 0.18 0.04 -9.49
C CYS A 19 -0.42 1.39 -9.89
N ILE A 20 -1.44 1.86 -9.16
CA ILE A 20 -2.05 3.17 -9.39
C ILE A 20 -1.04 4.29 -9.17
N LEU A 21 -0.28 4.25 -8.08
CA LEU A 21 0.75 5.25 -7.81
C LEU A 21 1.83 5.28 -8.89
N LEU A 22 2.32 4.12 -9.33
CA LEU A 22 3.33 4.05 -10.38
C LEU A 22 2.82 4.57 -11.74
N ALA A 23 1.54 4.34 -12.05
CA ALA A 23 0.94 4.79 -13.30
C ALA A 23 0.58 6.29 -13.30
N THR A 24 0.13 6.83 -12.15
CA THR A 24 -0.48 8.16 -12.10
C THR A 24 0.41 9.24 -11.50
N LEU A 25 1.30 8.90 -10.56
CA LEU A 25 2.12 9.88 -9.86
C LEU A 25 3.15 10.60 -10.78
N PRO A 26 3.75 9.95 -11.80
CA PRO A 26 4.61 10.64 -12.77
C PRO A 26 3.90 11.67 -13.65
N ILE A 27 2.56 11.68 -13.68
CA ILE A 27 1.78 12.71 -14.40
C ILE A 27 1.84 14.05 -13.65
N VAL A 28 2.05 14.01 -12.34
CA VAL A 28 2.01 15.18 -11.45
C VAL A 28 3.40 15.61 -10.98
N LEU A 29 4.36 14.67 -10.91
CA LEU A 29 5.71 14.87 -10.39
C LEU A 29 6.76 14.39 -11.40
N MET A 30 7.97 14.98 -11.32
CA MET A 30 9.11 14.48 -12.09
C MET A 30 9.37 12.99 -11.76
N PRO A 31 9.69 12.14 -12.75
CA PRO A 31 9.72 10.68 -12.56
C PRO A 31 10.55 10.21 -11.36
N ALA A 32 11.72 10.81 -11.14
CA ALA A 32 12.59 10.44 -10.01
C ALA A 32 11.90 10.61 -8.64
N TYR A 33 11.23 11.75 -8.42
CA TYR A 33 10.50 12.02 -7.18
C TYR A 33 9.19 11.24 -7.12
N ALA A 34 8.53 11.01 -8.25
CA ALA A 34 7.30 10.22 -8.31
C ALA A 34 7.54 8.78 -7.84
N TYR A 35 8.55 8.08 -8.36
CA TYR A 35 8.79 6.70 -7.96
C TYR A 35 9.23 6.57 -6.49
N LEU A 36 10.05 7.50 -5.99
CA LEU A 36 10.39 7.56 -4.57
C LEU A 36 9.15 7.81 -3.70
N GLY A 37 8.31 8.77 -4.10
CA GLY A 37 7.05 9.06 -3.39
C GLY A 37 6.09 7.87 -3.38
N ALA A 38 5.95 7.15 -4.50
CA ALA A 38 5.12 5.96 -4.60
C ALA A 38 5.55 4.87 -3.61
N ILE A 39 6.87 4.63 -3.49
CA ILE A 39 7.42 3.66 -2.55
C ILE A 39 7.16 4.10 -1.10
N ILE A 40 7.40 5.37 -0.77
CA ILE A 40 7.16 5.91 0.58
C ILE A 40 5.68 5.74 0.98
N ILE A 41 4.75 6.14 0.11
CA ILE A 41 3.31 6.01 0.35
C ILE A 41 2.92 4.53 0.51
N PHE A 42 3.48 3.65 -0.33
CA PHE A 42 3.23 2.21 -0.24
C PHE A 42 3.69 1.60 1.09
N ILE A 43 4.87 1.97 1.58
CA ILE A 43 5.39 1.51 2.88
C ILE A 43 4.50 2.01 4.03
N LEU A 44 4.08 3.28 3.99
CA LEU A 44 3.17 3.84 5.00
C LEU A 44 1.82 3.13 5.00
N PHE A 45 1.29 2.80 3.81
CA PHE A 45 0.05 2.05 3.68
C PHE A 45 0.17 0.66 4.29
N LEU A 46 1.26 -0.08 3.99
CA LEU A 46 1.50 -1.41 4.58
C LEU A 46 1.70 -1.35 6.10
N SER A 47 2.39 -0.33 6.62
CA SER A 47 2.52 -0.13 8.07
C SER A 47 1.17 0.10 8.75
N GLY A 48 0.32 0.95 8.17
CA GLY A 48 -1.03 1.18 8.68
C GLY A 48 -1.90 -0.08 8.63
N ALA A 49 -1.83 -0.82 7.53
CA ALA A 49 -2.57 -2.07 7.39
C ALA A 49 -2.08 -3.15 8.36
N GLY A 50 -0.77 -3.27 8.59
CA GLY A 50 -0.21 -4.18 9.58
C GLY A 50 -0.65 -3.89 11.01
N TYR A 51 -0.78 -2.61 11.37
CA TYR A 51 -1.33 -2.20 12.67
C TYR A 51 -2.79 -2.65 12.84
N LEU A 52 -3.63 -2.43 11.82
CA LEU A 52 -5.04 -2.84 11.83
C LEU A 52 -5.22 -4.36 11.87
N VAL A 53 -4.29 -5.12 11.28
CA VAL A 53 -4.28 -6.58 11.38
C VAL A 53 -3.90 -7.01 12.80
N ASN A 54 -2.85 -6.41 13.37
CA ASN A 54 -2.37 -6.76 14.70
C ASN A 54 -3.43 -6.53 15.79
N ASP A 55 -4.20 -5.45 15.69
CA ASP A 55 -5.30 -5.12 16.60
C ASP A 55 -6.49 -6.10 16.54
N LYS A 56 -6.57 -6.91 15.48
CA LYS A 56 -7.58 -7.97 15.33
C LYS A 56 -7.10 -9.37 15.72
N ILE A 57 -5.79 -9.54 15.88
CA ILE A 57 -5.16 -10.80 16.28
C ILE A 57 -4.91 -10.85 17.79
N THR A 58 -4.67 -9.69 18.43
CA THR A 58 -4.48 -9.54 19.89
C THR A 58 -5.82 -9.33 20.59
#